data_AF-A0A6A3NTG2-F1
#
_entry.id   AF-A0A6A3NTG2-F1
#
_cell.length_a   1.000
_cell.length_b   1.000
_cell.length_c   1.000
_cell.angle_alpha   90.00
_cell.angle_beta   90.00
_cell.angle_gamma   90.00
#
_symmetry.space_group_name_H-M   'P 1'
#
loop_
_entity.id
_entity.type
_entity.pdbx_description
1 polymer ?
#
loop_
_entity_poly.entity_id
_entity_poly.type
_entity_poly.pdbx_seq_one_letter_code
_entity_poly.pdbx_strand_id
1 'polypeptide(L)'
;MATRNARYWRSFLDDLLSSPDAPSSYDGVAFFSLSGRVEYRDGCFRASSASALAVDPLQLLSIFEQLTRQAVQEERAQQQPEAAKRPTQSLTPALRLGGDCVFHVVSASFSSVCAVSRGNSRGLVAEKLPFGLVVVAFSAPLSLPTVFTRVDRACAVLRV
;
A
#
# COMPACT_ATOMS: atom_id res chain seq x y z
N MET A 1 11.58 14.00 22.23
CA MET A 1 10.31 13.33 22.57
C MET A 1 9.77 12.66 21.32
N ALA A 2 9.91 11.34 21.17
CA ALA A 2 9.23 10.62 20.10
C ALA A 2 7.72 10.67 20.39
N THR A 3 6.94 11.25 19.48
CA THR A 3 5.47 11.27 19.59
C THR A 3 4.98 9.84 19.80
N ARG A 4 3.90 9.67 20.57
CA ARG A 4 3.31 8.35 20.89
C ARG A 4 3.18 7.46 19.64
N ASN A 5 2.84 8.04 18.49
CA ASN A 5 2.76 7.40 17.17
C ASN A 5 4.09 6.82 16.65
N ALA A 6 5.22 7.47 16.96
CA ALA A 6 6.55 7.02 16.53
C ALA A 6 7.06 5.77 17.27
N ARG A 7 6.44 5.42 18.42
CA ARG A 7 6.71 4.15 19.11
C ARG A 7 5.87 3.00 18.51
N TYR A 8 4.64 3.28 18.09
CA TYR A 8 3.74 2.25 17.55
C TYR A 8 4.20 1.70 16.20
N TRP A 9 4.59 2.55 15.24
CA TRP A 9 4.97 2.04 13.92
C TRP A 9 6.29 1.26 13.94
N ARG A 10 7.25 1.61 14.81
CA ARG A 10 8.53 0.91 14.91
C ARG A 10 8.37 -0.50 15.46
N SER A 11 7.61 -0.65 16.54
CA SER A 11 7.28 -1.98 17.10
C SER A 11 6.55 -2.83 16.08
N PHE A 12 5.57 -2.24 15.38
CA PHE A 12 4.85 -2.92 14.31
C PHE A 12 5.77 -3.40 13.18
N LEU A 13 6.69 -2.56 12.70
CA LEU A 13 7.62 -2.98 11.65
C LEU A 13 8.56 -4.08 12.14
N ASP A 14 9.00 -4.02 13.39
CA ASP A 14 9.83 -5.06 13.98
C ASP A 14 9.07 -6.40 14.01
N ASP A 15 7.80 -6.39 14.42
CA ASP A 15 6.93 -7.58 14.41
C ASP A 15 6.67 -8.09 12.97
N LEU A 16 6.44 -7.18 12.02
CA LEU A 16 6.20 -7.51 10.61
C LEU A 16 7.45 -8.15 9.96
N LEU A 17 8.65 -7.67 10.30
CA LEU A 17 9.91 -8.12 9.74
C LEU A 17 10.48 -9.35 10.44
N SER A 18 10.21 -9.51 11.74
CA SER A 18 10.76 -10.59 12.59
C SER A 18 9.87 -11.83 12.64
N SER A 19 8.72 -11.83 11.96
CA SER A 19 7.77 -12.95 12.02
C SER A 19 8.39 -14.26 11.50
N PRO A 20 8.37 -15.36 12.28
CA PRO A 20 8.98 -16.64 11.92
C PRO A 20 8.28 -17.33 10.73
N ASP A 21 7.06 -16.89 10.39
CA ASP A 21 6.30 -17.36 9.22
C ASP A 21 6.72 -16.65 7.91
N ALA A 22 7.77 -15.82 7.91
CA ALA A 22 8.27 -15.09 6.75
C ALA A 22 9.45 -15.80 6.04
N PRO A 23 9.22 -16.67 5.02
CA PRO A 23 10.26 -17.11 4.10
C PRO A 23 10.70 -15.94 3.21
N SER A 24 12.02 -15.79 3.04
CA SER A 24 12.73 -14.75 2.27
C SER A 24 12.30 -13.31 2.58
N SER A 25 13.24 -12.50 3.09
CA SER A 25 13.05 -11.06 3.32
C SER A 25 12.34 -10.39 2.15
N TYR A 26 11.31 -9.59 2.41
CA TYR A 26 10.67 -8.72 1.42
C TYR A 26 11.73 -7.95 0.62
N ASP A 27 11.44 -7.63 -0.65
CA ASP A 27 12.36 -6.82 -1.47
C ASP A 27 12.59 -5.45 -0.84
N GLY A 28 11.57 -4.91 -0.15
CA GLY A 28 11.67 -3.70 0.64
C GLY A 28 10.39 -3.42 1.43
N VAL A 29 10.55 -2.64 2.49
CA VAL A 29 9.45 -2.12 3.31
C VAL A 29 9.63 -0.62 3.55
N ALA A 30 8.57 0.15 3.42
CA ALA A 30 8.55 1.57 3.71
C ALA A 30 7.37 1.93 4.60
N PHE A 31 7.57 2.92 5.47
CA PHE A 31 6.52 3.50 6.28
C PHE A 31 6.49 5.02 6.08
N PHE A 32 5.30 5.53 5.80
CA PHE A 32 5.03 6.94 5.59
C PHE A 32 3.97 7.42 6.59
N SER A 33 4.15 8.61 7.15
CA SER A 33 3.09 9.26 7.91
C SER A 33 1.93 9.68 6.99
N LEU A 34 0.76 9.97 7.58
CA LEU A 34 -0.39 10.50 6.83
C LEU A 34 -0.13 11.88 6.20
N SER A 35 0.89 12.62 6.66
CA SER A 35 1.30 13.88 6.02
C SER A 35 2.28 13.68 4.87
N GLY A 36 2.53 12.43 4.44
CA GLY A 36 3.49 12.08 3.40
C GLY A 36 4.96 12.13 3.82
N ARG A 37 5.27 12.34 5.11
CA ARG A 37 6.66 12.26 5.59
C ARG A 37 7.15 10.82 5.57
N VAL A 38 8.38 10.62 5.09
CA VAL A 38 9.09 9.35 5.14
C VAL A 38 9.62 9.11 6.53
N GLU A 39 9.15 8.05 7.17
CA GLU A 39 9.55 7.65 8.53
C GLU A 39 10.51 6.44 8.49
N TYR A 40 10.35 5.55 7.50
CA TYR A 40 11.18 4.36 7.32
C TYR A 40 11.28 3.93 5.85
N ARG A 41 12.46 3.46 5.46
CA ARG A 41 12.74 2.83 4.15
C ARG A 41 13.80 1.75 4.30
N ASP A 42 13.51 0.59 3.75
CA ASP A 42 14.43 -0.53 3.67
C ASP A 42 14.35 -1.27 2.32
N GLY A 43 15.39 -2.05 2.03
CA GLY A 43 15.52 -2.82 0.79
C GLY A 43 15.45 -1.92 -0.45
N CYS A 44 14.58 -2.29 -1.39
CA CYS A 44 14.38 -1.58 -2.65
C CYS A 44 13.85 -0.16 -2.48
N PHE A 45 13.35 0.26 -1.30
CA PHE A 45 12.93 1.65 -1.11
C PHE A 45 14.08 2.58 -0.70
N ARG A 46 15.27 2.03 -0.42
CA ARG A 46 16.47 2.85 -0.18
C ARG A 46 17.05 3.33 -1.51
N ALA A 47 17.35 4.63 -1.58
CA ALA A 47 17.91 5.27 -2.77
C ALA A 47 19.27 4.68 -3.20
N SER A 48 20.02 4.09 -2.27
CA SER A 48 21.32 3.46 -2.53
C SER A 48 21.22 2.00 -2.97
N SER A 49 20.02 1.45 -3.19
CA SER A 49 19.86 0.05 -3.63
C SER A 49 19.98 -0.07 -5.15
N ALA A 50 20.58 -1.17 -5.63
CA ALA A 50 20.68 -1.45 -7.06
C ALA A 50 19.30 -1.66 -7.73
N SER A 51 18.28 -1.94 -6.94
CA SER A 51 16.88 -2.16 -7.35
C SER A 51 15.94 -1.04 -6.87
N ALA A 52 16.47 0.18 -6.67
CA ALA A 52 15.74 1.27 -6.04
C ALA A 52 14.39 1.60 -6.70
N LEU A 53 13.33 1.56 -5.90
CA LEU A 53 11.99 1.99 -6.22
C LEU A 53 11.73 3.33 -5.51
N ALA A 54 11.72 4.41 -6.29
CA ALA A 54 11.34 5.72 -5.77
C ALA A 54 9.82 5.77 -5.60
N VAL A 55 9.37 5.69 -4.35
CA VAL A 55 7.95 5.83 -3.99
C VAL A 55 7.67 7.26 -3.58
N ASP A 56 6.71 7.89 -4.26
CA ASP A 56 6.08 9.12 -3.80
C ASP A 56 4.92 8.79 -2.84
N PRO A 57 5.04 9.11 -1.54
CA PRO A 57 3.98 8.85 -0.56
C PRO A 57 2.68 9.58 -0.88
N LEU A 58 2.76 10.76 -1.50
CA LEU A 58 1.57 11.56 -1.82
C LEU A 58 0.76 10.92 -2.94
N GLN A 59 1.42 10.30 -3.92
CA GLN A 59 0.76 9.50 -4.95
C GLN A 59 -0.07 8.36 -4.31
N LEU A 60 0.52 7.60 -3.39
CA LEU A 60 -0.18 6.50 -2.73
C LEU A 60 -1.36 6.98 -1.87
N LEU A 61 -1.15 8.03 -1.08
CA LEU A 61 -2.22 8.62 -0.26
C LEU A 61 -3.38 9.13 -1.14
N SER A 62 -3.08 9.75 -2.28
CA SER A 62 -4.10 10.22 -3.23
C SER A 62 -4.96 9.09 -3.79
N ILE A 63 -4.40 7.89 -4.00
CA ILE A 63 -5.16 6.71 -4.45
C ILE A 63 -6.17 6.30 -3.37
N PHE A 64 -5.75 6.22 -2.10
CA PHE A 64 -6.69 5.91 -1.01
C PHE A 64 -7.80 6.94 -0.88
N GLU A 65 -7.49 8.23 -1.05
CA GLU A 65 -8.50 9.29 -1.07
C GLU A 65 -9.47 9.15 -2.26
N GLN A 66 -8.96 8.86 -3.45
CA GLN A 66 -9.78 8.62 -4.64
C GLN A 66 -10.71 7.43 -4.46
N LEU A 67 -10.19 6.29 -3.99
CA LEU A 67 -10.98 5.09 -3.69
C LEU A 67 -12.09 5.40 -2.67
N THR A 68 -11.76 6.15 -1.62
CA THR A 68 -12.75 6.56 -0.61
C THR A 68 -13.84 7.43 -1.21
N ARG A 69 -13.47 8.43 -2.01
CA ARG A 69 -14.44 9.33 -2.67
C ARG A 69 -15.32 8.58 -3.66
N GLN A 70 -14.74 7.66 -4.43
CA GLN A 70 -15.47 6.85 -5.40
C GLN A 70 -16.52 6.00 -4.69
N ALA A 71 -16.17 5.29 -3.62
CA ALA A 71 -17.12 4.46 -2.89
C ALA A 71 -18.26 5.30 -2.28
N VAL A 72 -17.96 6.49 -1.73
CA VAL A 72 -18.99 7.42 -1.22
C VAL A 72 -19.93 7.90 -2.34
N GLN A 73 -19.39 8.18 -3.53
CA GLN A 73 -20.20 8.58 -4.69
C GLN A 73 -21.08 7.44 -5.19
N GLU A 74 -20.56 6.22 -5.25
CA GLU A 74 -21.29 5.02 -5.65
C GLU A 74 -22.44 4.72 -4.67
N GLU A 75 -22.20 4.82 -3.36
CA GLU A 75 -23.23 4.65 -2.34
C GLU A 75 -24.35 5.71 -2.48
N ARG A 76 -23.97 6.98 -2.67
CA ARG A 76 -24.94 8.08 -2.89
C ARG A 76 -25.74 7.91 -4.18
N ALA A 77 -25.11 7.43 -5.25
CA ALA A 77 -25.78 7.17 -6.52
C ALA A 77 -26.77 6.00 -6.41
N GLN A 78 -26.47 4.99 -5.59
CA GLN A 78 -27.41 3.89 -5.31
C GLN A 78 -28.62 4.33 -4.48
N GLN A 79 -28.47 5.39 -3.67
CA GLN A 79 -29.54 5.94 -2.84
C GLN A 79 -30.45 6.97 -3.56
N GLN A 80 -30.09 7.42 -4.77
CA GLN A 80 -30.92 8.32 -5.60
C GLN A 80 -31.48 7.58 -6.85
N PRO A 81 -32.80 7.36 -6.96
CA PRO A 81 -33.37 6.53 -8.04
C PRO A 81 -33.38 7.15 -9.45
N GLU A 82 -33.14 8.44 -9.64
CA GLU A 82 -33.27 9.08 -10.96
C GLU A 82 -32.24 10.20 -11.19
N ALA A 83 -31.13 9.87 -11.87
CA ALA A 83 -30.53 10.69 -12.93
C ALA A 83 -29.22 10.04 -13.41
N ALA A 84 -29.24 9.55 -14.65
CA ALA A 84 -28.08 9.18 -15.46
C ALA A 84 -27.12 8.15 -14.86
N LYS A 85 -27.33 6.87 -15.23
CA LYS A 85 -26.26 5.85 -15.29
C LYS A 85 -25.16 6.31 -16.25
N ARG A 86 -24.29 7.23 -15.82
CA ARG A 86 -22.96 7.34 -16.43
C ARG A 86 -22.15 6.16 -15.89
N PRO A 87 -21.56 5.33 -16.74
CA PRO A 87 -20.55 4.41 -16.27
C PRO A 87 -19.44 5.26 -15.64
N THR A 88 -19.32 5.22 -14.31
CA THR A 88 -18.08 5.58 -13.65
C THR A 88 -17.05 4.62 -14.21
N GLN A 89 -16.25 5.10 -15.16
CA GLN A 89 -15.06 4.38 -15.59
C GLN A 89 -14.21 4.25 -14.34
N SER A 90 -14.26 3.06 -13.73
CA SER A 90 -13.33 2.63 -12.69
C SER A 90 -11.95 2.62 -13.33
N LEU A 91 -11.30 3.77 -13.36
CA LEU A 91 -9.92 3.91 -13.78
C LEU A 91 -9.10 3.20 -12.72
N THR A 92 -8.72 1.95 -12.98
CA THR A 92 -7.80 1.22 -12.11
C THR A 92 -6.49 2.00 -12.09
N PRO A 93 -6.13 2.66 -10.97
CA PRO A 93 -4.98 3.55 -10.97
C PRO A 93 -3.71 2.74 -11.21
N ALA A 94 -2.79 3.28 -12.01
CA ALA A 94 -1.45 2.70 -12.15
C ALA A 94 -0.48 3.48 -11.25
N LEU A 95 0.30 2.74 -10.48
CA LEU A 95 1.36 3.27 -9.65
C LEU A 95 2.65 3.34 -10.45
N ARG A 96 3.23 4.52 -10.57
CA ARG A 96 4.53 4.71 -11.23
C ARG A 96 5.57 4.92 -10.14
N LEU A 97 6.34 3.87 -9.87
CA LEU A 97 7.38 3.88 -8.84
C LEU A 97 8.75 3.91 -9.52
N GLY A 98 9.55 4.94 -9.28
CA GLY A 98 10.75 5.19 -10.10
C GLY A 98 10.43 5.56 -11.55
N GLY A 99 11.47 5.82 -12.36
CA GLY A 99 11.31 6.30 -13.73
C GLY A 99 10.52 5.34 -14.64
N ASP A 100 10.76 4.02 -14.48
CA ASP A 100 10.29 3.01 -15.45
C ASP A 100 9.46 1.87 -14.86
N CYS A 101 9.33 1.75 -13.53
CA CYS A 101 8.54 0.65 -12.95
C CYS A 101 7.08 1.06 -12.77
N VAL A 102 6.22 0.47 -13.61
CA VAL A 102 4.76 0.61 -13.51
C VAL A 102 4.17 -0.60 -12.80
N PHE A 103 3.43 -0.34 -11.74
CA PHE A 103 2.62 -1.31 -11.01
C PHE A 103 1.14 -1.07 -11.34
N HIS A 104 0.48 -2.09 -11.85
CA HIS A 104 -0.96 -2.07 -12.11
C HIS A 104 -1.70 -2.51 -10.86
N VAL A 105 -2.60 -1.68 -10.35
CA VAL A 105 -3.47 -2.05 -9.23
C VAL A 105 -4.40 -3.16 -9.70
N VAL A 106 -4.38 -4.29 -8.99
CA VAL A 106 -5.19 -5.49 -9.29
C VAL A 106 -6.28 -5.72 -8.26
N SER A 107 -6.13 -5.14 -7.07
CA SER A 107 -7.17 -5.13 -6.03
C SER A 107 -6.98 -3.90 -5.16
N ALA A 108 -8.09 -3.29 -4.73
CA ALA A 108 -8.08 -2.13 -3.87
C ALA A 108 -9.30 -2.13 -2.95
N SER A 109 -9.10 -1.67 -1.72
CA SER A 109 -10.11 -1.43 -0.70
C SER A 109 -9.86 -0.06 -0.05
N PHE A 110 -10.64 0.31 0.97
CA PHE A 110 -10.42 1.54 1.73
C PHE A 110 -9.08 1.58 2.48
N SER A 111 -8.57 0.42 2.88
CA SER A 111 -7.33 0.29 3.65
C SER A 111 -6.20 -0.31 2.84
N SER A 112 -6.49 -1.01 1.74
CA SER A 112 -5.50 -1.85 1.05
C SER A 112 -5.40 -1.52 -0.42
N VAL A 113 -4.20 -1.49 -0.96
CA VAL A 113 -3.94 -1.45 -2.41
C VAL A 113 -2.93 -2.53 -2.75
N CYS A 114 -3.30 -3.42 -3.66
CA CYS A 114 -2.47 -4.49 -4.17
C CYS A 114 -2.17 -4.22 -5.64
N ALA A 115 -0.89 -4.20 -6.01
CA ALA A 115 -0.45 -3.91 -7.35
C ALA A 115 0.66 -4.86 -7.80
N VAL A 116 0.77 -5.09 -9.11
CA VAL A 116 1.79 -5.97 -9.71
C VAL A 116 2.50 -5.26 -10.85
N SER A 117 3.80 -5.51 -10.99
CA SER A 117 4.56 -5.01 -12.13
C SER A 117 4.16 -5.74 -13.42
N ARG A 118 4.50 -5.15 -14.56
CA ARG A 118 4.35 -5.80 -15.87
C ARG A 118 5.12 -7.13 -15.88
N GLY A 119 4.44 -8.21 -16.25
CA GLY A 119 5.02 -9.56 -16.26
C GLY A 119 4.98 -10.28 -14.91
N ASN A 120 4.29 -9.73 -13.90
CA ASN A 120 4.09 -10.32 -12.57
C ASN A 120 5.41 -10.70 -11.85
N SER A 121 6.50 -10.00 -12.19
CA SER A 121 7.83 -10.26 -11.63
C SER A 121 8.01 -9.66 -10.23
N ARG A 122 7.23 -8.62 -9.91
CA ARG A 122 7.20 -7.95 -8.61
C ARG A 122 5.76 -7.62 -8.23
N GLY A 123 5.51 -7.61 -6.93
CA GLY A 123 4.26 -7.13 -6.36
C GLY A 123 4.49 -6.06 -5.31
N LEU A 124 3.41 -5.33 -5.03
CA LEU A 124 3.35 -4.25 -4.07
C LEU A 124 2.05 -4.39 -3.27
N VAL A 125 2.16 -4.33 -1.95
CA VAL A 125 1.02 -4.20 -1.04
C VAL A 125 1.20 -2.90 -0.28
N ALA A 126 0.20 -2.04 -0.32
CA ALA A 126 0.14 -0.82 0.47
C ALA A 126 -1.05 -0.90 1.42
N GLU A 127 -0.81 -0.68 2.71
CA GLU A 127 -1.83 -0.73 3.77
C GLU A 127 -1.87 0.60 4.52
N LYS A 128 -3.04 1.23 4.49
CA LYS A 128 -3.36 2.46 5.22
C LYS A 128 -3.81 2.10 6.64
N LEU A 129 -3.09 2.67 7.60
CA LEU A 129 -3.32 2.58 9.04
C LEU A 129 -3.80 3.93 9.59
N PRO A 130 -4.40 3.98 10.80
CA PRO A 130 -4.86 5.23 11.41
C PRO A 130 -3.77 6.30 11.59
N PHE A 131 -2.49 5.90 11.60
CA PHE A 131 -1.35 6.77 11.85
C PHE A 131 -0.32 6.80 10.70
N GLY A 132 -0.57 6.12 9.59
CA GLY A 132 0.33 6.14 8.44
C GLY A 132 0.00 5.12 7.36
N LEU A 133 0.98 4.87 6.50
CA LEU A 133 0.89 3.99 5.35
C LEU A 133 2.12 3.08 5.36
N VAL A 134 1.91 1.77 5.40
CA VAL A 134 2.97 0.78 5.19
C VAL A 134 2.93 0.31 3.74
N VAL A 135 4.10 0.15 3.14
CA VAL A 135 4.26 -0.34 1.76
C VAL A 135 5.28 -1.45 1.75
N VAL A 136 4.91 -2.58 1.16
CA VAL A 136 5.74 -3.79 1.06
C VAL A 136 5.90 -4.15 -0.41
N ALA A 137 7.14 -4.27 -0.86
CA ALA A 137 7.48 -4.80 -2.16
C ALA A 137 8.02 -6.23 -2.04
N PHE A 138 7.73 -7.06 -3.02
CA PHE A 138 8.19 -8.44 -3.06
C PHE A 138 8.35 -8.95 -4.49
N SER A 139 9.13 -10.00 -4.65
CA SER A 139 9.35 -10.71 -5.90
C SER A 139 9.18 -12.23 -5.71
N ALA A 140 9.17 -12.98 -6.81
CA ALA A 140 9.12 -14.44 -6.76
C ALA A 140 10.26 -14.99 -5.87
N PRO A 141 10.01 -16.02 -5.02
CA PRO A 141 8.86 -16.93 -5.06
C PRO A 141 7.63 -16.45 -4.25
N LEU A 142 7.65 -15.26 -3.66
CA LEU A 142 6.50 -14.74 -2.90
C LEU A 142 5.34 -14.41 -3.84
N SER A 143 4.13 -14.79 -3.42
CA SER A 143 2.90 -14.52 -4.16
C SER A 143 2.11 -13.37 -3.52
N LEU A 144 1.36 -12.62 -4.33
CA LEU A 144 0.52 -11.52 -3.86
C LEU A 144 -0.48 -11.96 -2.77
N PRO A 145 -1.24 -13.07 -2.91
CA PRO A 145 -2.12 -13.53 -1.85
C PRO A 145 -1.38 -13.81 -0.54
N THR A 146 -0.22 -14.47 -0.60
CA THR A 146 0.58 -14.78 0.59
C THR A 146 1.06 -13.52 1.30
N VAL A 147 1.60 -12.55 0.54
CA VAL A 147 2.11 -11.31 1.12
C VAL A 147 0.96 -10.46 1.66
N PHE A 148 -0.13 -10.32 0.91
CA PHE A 148 -1.32 -9.59 1.36
C PHE A 148 -1.87 -10.14 2.67
N THR A 149 -2.11 -11.46 2.78
CA THR A 149 -2.64 -12.07 4.01
C THR A 149 -1.75 -11.81 5.22
N ARG A 150 -0.42 -11.81 5.05
CA ARG A 150 0.52 -11.52 6.15
C ARG A 150 0.47 -10.05 6.57
N VAL A 151 0.57 -9.14 5.60
CA VAL A 151 0.56 -7.70 5.88
C VAL A 151 -0.78 -7.28 6.46
N ASP A 152 -1.89 -7.78 5.92
CA ASP A 152 -3.24 -7.51 6.42
C ASP A 152 -3.43 -8.03 7.85
N ARG A 153 -3.00 -9.27 8.15
CA ARG A 153 -3.06 -9.82 9.51
C ARG A 153 -2.25 -8.98 10.51
N ALA A 154 -1.06 -8.53 10.12
CA ALA A 154 -0.23 -7.66 10.96
C ALA A 154 -0.89 -6.29 11.16
N CYS A 155 -1.49 -5.73 10.11
CA CYS A 155 -2.18 -4.44 10.15
C CYS A 155 -3.50 -4.50 10.93
N ALA A 156 -4.22 -5.63 10.91
CA ALA A 156 -5.53 -5.78 11.55
C ALA A 156 -5.50 -5.48 13.05
N VAL A 157 -4.41 -5.83 13.74
CA VAL A 157 -4.21 -5.55 15.18
C VAL A 157 -4.15 -4.05 15.48
N LEU A 158 -3.84 -3.22 14.47
CA LEU A 158 -3.64 -1.78 14.59
C LEU A 158 -4.80 -0.94 14.05
N ARG A 159 -5.82 -1.58 13.47
CA ARG A 159 -7.04 -0.91 12.98
C ARG A 159 -8.14 -0.79 14.04
N VAL A 160 -7.87 -1.27 15.26
CA VAL A 160 -8.79 -1.25 16.42
C VAL A 160 -8.79 0.10 17.13
#